data_AF-A0A967EH10-F1
#
_entry.id   AF-A0A967EH10-F1
#
_cell.length_a   1.000
_cell.length_b   1.000
_cell.length_c   1.000
_cell.angle_alpha   90.00
_cell.angle_beta   90.00
_cell.angle_gamma   90.00
#
_symmetry.space_group_name_H-M   'P 1'
#
loop_
_entity.id
_entity.type
_entity.pdbx_description
1 polymer ?
#
loop_
_entity_poly.entity_id
_entity_poly.type
_entity_poly.pdbx_seq_one_letter_code
_entity_poly.pdbx_strand_id
1 'polypeptide(L)' 'MGDSIFLRTADAAQMVGVGEGSFRTWARRRDLAPARVVRMGRARVAVWDAGEVLAATGRTPRPWREQEQQ' A
#
# COMPACT_ATOMS: atom_id res chain seq x y z
N MET A 1 17.98 -12.58 -10.68
CA MET A 1 17.02 -11.47 -10.70
C MET A 1 15.66 -12.06 -10.36
N GLY A 2 15.15 -11.83 -9.16
CA GLY A 2 13.80 -12.28 -8.80
C GLY A 2 12.78 -11.46 -9.59
N ASP A 3 11.78 -12.12 -10.16
CA ASP A 3 10.70 -11.45 -10.88
C ASP A 3 9.88 -10.65 -9.86
N SER A 4 9.92 -9.31 -9.95
CA SER A 4 9.12 -8.44 -9.07
C SER A 4 7.65 -8.56 -9.47
N ILE A 5 6.84 -9.16 -8.59
CA ILE A 5 5.39 -9.27 -8.79
C ILE A 5 4.73 -7.95 -8.42
N PHE A 6 4.08 -7.35 -9.40
CA PHE A 6 3.42 -6.05 -9.27
C PHE A 6 1.90 -6.23 -9.15
N LEU A 7 1.33 -5.74 -8.05
CA LEU A 7 -0.08 -5.87 -7.68
C LEU A 7 -0.85 -4.56 -7.87
N ARG A 8 -2.13 -4.64 -8.24
CA ARG A 8 -3.02 -3.49 -8.13
C ARG A 8 -3.41 -3.28 -6.66
N THR A 9 -3.96 -2.11 -6.34
CA THR A 9 -4.42 -1.79 -4.98
C THR A 9 -5.38 -2.84 -4.43
N ALA A 10 -6.32 -3.34 -5.24
CA ALA A 10 -7.28 -4.38 -4.83
C ALA A 10 -6.56 -5.70 -4.43
N ASP A 11 -5.63 -6.18 -5.25
CA ASP A 11 -4.90 -7.42 -5.00
C ASP A 11 -3.97 -7.29 -3.78
N ALA A 12 -3.28 -6.15 -3.66
CA ALA A 12 -2.45 -5.85 -2.50
C ALA A 12 -3.27 -5.74 -1.20
N ALA A 13 -4.49 -5.21 -1.29
CA ALA A 13 -5.42 -5.14 -0.17
C ALA A 13 -5.88 -6.53 0.28
N GLN A 14 -6.24 -7.39 -0.68
CA GLN A 14 -6.61 -8.77 -0.40
C GLN A 14 -5.45 -9.54 0.24
N MET A 15 -4.22 -9.35 -0.24
CA MET A 15 -3.02 -10.01 0.28
C MET A 15 -2.78 -9.74 1.77
N VAL A 16 -3.15 -8.55 2.27
CA VAL A 16 -2.96 -8.17 3.68
C VAL A 16 -4.25 -8.14 4.48
N GLY A 17 -5.34 -8.68 3.91
CA GLY A 17 -6.64 -8.82 4.59
C GLY A 17 -7.36 -7.51 4.90
N VAL A 18 -7.17 -6.46 4.09
CA VAL A 18 -7.85 -5.17 4.26
C VAL A 18 -8.75 -4.84 3.07
N GLY A 19 -9.74 -3.98 3.27
CA GLY A 19 -10.54 -3.44 2.16
C GLY A 19 -9.71 -2.52 1.25
N GLU A 20 -9.99 -2.52 -0.05
CA GLU A 20 -9.28 -1.71 -1.05
C GLU A 20 -9.28 -0.21 -0.69
N GLY A 21 -10.43 0.33 -0.25
CA GLY A 21 -10.55 1.73 0.19
C GLY A 21 -9.69 2.07 1.42
N SER A 22 -9.40 1.08 2.27
CA SER A 22 -8.58 1.24 3.47
C SER A 22 -7.09 0.98 3.22
N PHE A 23 -6.74 0.31 2.12
CA PHE A 23 -5.37 -0.11 1.83
C PHE A 23 -4.40 1.07 1.76
N ARG A 24 -4.78 2.19 1.13
CA ARG A 24 -3.91 3.38 1.07
C ARG A 24 -3.60 3.95 2.45
N THR A 25 -4.53 3.87 3.39
CA THR A 25 -4.30 4.30 4.78
C THR A 25 -3.44 3.27 5.52
N TRP A 26 -3.69 1.98 5.32
CA TRP A 26 -2.85 0.90 5.85
C TRP A 26 -1.38 1.03 5.39
N ALA A 27 -1.16 1.29 4.09
CA ALA A 27 0.15 1.46 3.48
C ALA A 27 0.86 2.69 4.03
N ARG A 28 0.18 3.85 4.09
CA ARG A 28 0.73 5.08 4.71
C ARG A 28 1.12 4.88 6.17
N ARG A 29 0.33 4.15 6.95
CA ARG A 29 0.66 3.82 8.35
C ARG A 29 1.92 2.95 8.47
N ARG A 30 2.31 2.25 7.41
CA ARG A 30 3.48 1.34 7.37
C ARG A 30 4.62 1.89 6.51
N ASP A 31 4.55 3.18 6.17
CA ASP A 31 5.53 3.88 5.33
C ASP A 31 5.77 3.15 4.00
N LEU A 32 4.69 2.58 3.44
CA LEU A 32 4.70 1.88 2.17
C LEU A 32 4.18 2.81 1.07
N ALA A 33 5.03 3.06 0.08
CA ALA A 33 4.70 3.81 -1.12
C ALA A 33 4.35 2.87 -2.28
N PRO A 34 3.50 3.29 -3.24
CA PRO A 34 3.33 2.54 -4.47
C PRO A 34 4.65 2.51 -5.26
N ALA A 35 4.98 1.35 -5.82
CA ALA A 35 6.18 1.17 -6.64
C ALA A 35 6.12 2.06 -7.89
N ARG A 36 4.94 2.21 -8.49
CA ARG A 36 4.69 3.09 -9.62
C ARG A 36 3.22 3.44 -9.77
N VAL A 37 2.94 4.50 -10.51
CA VAL A 37 1.60 4.81 -10.99
C VAL A 37 1.59 4.64 -12.50
N VAL A 38 0.78 3.70 -12.98
CA VAL A 38 0.64 3.41 -14.41
C VAL A 38 -0.63 4.04 -14.95
N ARG A 39 -0.58 4.51 -16.20
CA ARG A 39 -1.77 4.98 -16.92
C ARG A 39 -2.42 3.80 -17.61
N MET A 40 -3.69 3.53 -17.30
CA MET A 40 -4.49 2.50 -17.94
C MET A 40 -5.68 3.19 -18.64
N GLY A 41 -5.49 3.49 -19.93
CA GLY A 41 -6.41 4.34 -20.69
C GLY A 41 -6.48 5.77 -20.14
N ARG A 42 -7.65 6.17 -19.64
CA ARG A 42 -7.86 7.47 -18.97
C ARG A 42 -7.61 7.44 -17.47
N ALA A 43 -7.50 6.26 -16.87
CA ALA A 43 -7.29 6.10 -15.43
C ALA A 43 -5.78 6.06 -15.07
N ARG A 44 -5.46 6.47 -13.84
CA ARG A 44 -4.15 6.28 -13.21
C ARG A 44 -4.29 5.25 -12.10
N VAL A 45 -3.54 4.15 -12.21
CA VAL A 45 -3.61 3.01 -11.29
C VAL A 45 -2.29 2.93 -10.52
N ALA A 46 -2.37 2.93 -9.19
CA ALA A 46 -1.22 2.68 -8.34
C ALA A 46 -0.91 1.19 -8.33
N VAL A 47 0.37 0.86 -8.46
CA VAL A 47 0.89 -0.50 -8.51
C VAL A 47 1.89 -0.68 -7.38
N TRP A 48 1.83 -1.83 -6.73
CA TRP A 48 2.54 -2.14 -5.49
C TRP A 48 3.43 -3.36 -5.72
N ASP A 49 4.64 -3.35 -5.19
CA ASP A 49 5.49 -4.54 -5.21
C ASP A 49 5.00 -5.52 -4.13
N ALA A 50 4.74 -6.77 -4.52
CA ALA A 50 4.21 -7.79 -3.61
C ALA A 50 5.15 -8.09 -2.44
N GLY A 51 6.47 -8.10 -2.69
CA GLY A 51 7.48 -8.30 -1.67
C GLY A 51 7.49 -7.17 -0.65
N GLU A 52 7.41 -5.92 -1.11
CA GLU A 52 7.29 -4.75 -0.22
C GLU A 52 5.98 -4.73 0.57
N VAL A 53 4.87 -5.16 -0.03
CA VAL A 53 3.57 -5.28 0.65
C VAL A 53 3.65 -6.31 1.78
N LEU A 54 4.23 -7.48 1.52
CA LEU A 54 4.45 -8.51 2.54
C LEU A 54 5.41 -8.04 3.63
N ALA A 55 6.54 -7.41 3.25
CA ALA A 55 7.48 -6.85 4.21
C ALA A 55 6.82 -5.78 5.10
N ALA A 56 5.91 -4.98 4.56
CA ALA A 56 5.16 -3.98 5.30
C ALA A 56 4.21 -4.58 6.36
N THR A 57 3.78 -5.84 6.24
CA THR A 57 2.94 -6.48 7.27
C THR A 57 3.65 -6.57 8.62
N GLY A 58 4.97 -6.76 8.63
CA GLY A 58 5.80 -6.80 9.83
C GLY A 58 6.23 -5.43 10.36
N ARG A 59 5.95 -4.34 9.63
CA ARG A 59 6.29 -2.98 10.08
C ARG A 59 5.32 -2.53 11.16
N THR A 60 5.84 -1.99 12.26
CA THR A 60 5.03 -1.36 13.30
C THR A 60 4.22 -0.21 12.69
N PRO A 61 2.88 -0.23 12.79
CA PRO A 61 2.06 0.87 12.32
C PRO A 61 2.43 2.16 13.05
N ARG A 62 2.67 3.23 12.32
CA ARG A 62 2.82 4.57 12.88
C ARG A 62 1.54 4.92 13.65
N PRO A 63 1.63 5.34 14.93
CA PRO A 63 0.48 5.86 15.63
C PRO A 63 -0.03 7.10 14.89
N TRP A 64 -1.34 7.33 14.95
CA TRP A 64 -1.91 8.58 14.52
C TRP A 64 -1.32 9.69 15.42
N ARG A 65 -0.90 10.82 14.83
CA ARG A 65 -0.72 12.04 15.64
C ARG A 65 -2.12 12.48 16.03
N GLU A 66 -2.40 12.34 17.31
CA GLU A 66 -3.25 13.23 18.08
C GLU A 66 -2.77 14.65 17.76
N GLN A 67 -3.52 15.37 16.93
CA GLN A 67 -3.40 16.81 16.93
C GLN A 67 -3.86 17.23 18.32
N GLU A 68 -2.89 17.54 19.16
CA GLU A 68 -3.07 18.37 20.34
C GLU A 68 -3.98 19.55 19.97
N GLN A 69 -5.22 19.53 20.45
CA GLN A 69 -5.98 20.75 20.65
C GLN A 69 -5.71 21.17 22.09
N GLN A 70 -4.72 22.05 22.23
CA GLN A 70 -4.67 23.06 23.27
C GLN A 70 -5.80 24.08 23.02
#